data_AF-A0A5Q2UCM1-F1
#
_entry.id   AF-A0A5Q2UCM1-F1
#
_cell.length_a   1.000
_cell.length_b   1.000
_cell.length_c   1.000
_cell.angle_alpha   90.00
_cell.angle_beta   90.00
_cell.angle_gamma   90.00
#
_symmetry.space_group_name_H-M   'P 1'
#
loop_
_entity.id
_entity.type
_entity.pdbx_description
1 polymer ?
#
loop_
_entity_poly.entity_id
_entity_poly.type
_entity_poly.pdbx_seq_one_letter_code
_entity_poly.pdbx_strand_id
1 'polypeptide(L)'
;DRVGLSGVNSINWARIMAQIVYYFTAAVALGGPDRKISFTVPTGNFGDIFAGYCAKRMGLPIDRLVIATNENDILARALKTGRYDMKAVKATSSPSMDIQISSNFERLLFEAYDRDASKVRAAMESLKQSNGFEIGAQALNAIRRDFRSGRASEKQVAETIRKTHAETGYLLDPHSAIGVFVAAKKEKPNTPMVTLST
;
A
#
# COMPACT_ATOMS: atom_id res chain seq x y z
N ASP A 1 -23.07 25.66 -8.16
CA ASP A 1 -22.54 26.44 -7.01
C ASP A 1 -23.50 26.66 -5.86
N ARG A 2 -24.79 27.01 -6.08
CA ARG A 2 -25.75 27.34 -5.00
C ARG A 2 -25.94 26.29 -3.88
N VAL A 3 -25.60 25.02 -4.13
CA VAL A 3 -25.72 23.90 -3.16
C VAL A 3 -24.38 23.36 -2.64
N GLY A 4 -23.24 23.82 -3.18
CA GLY A 4 -21.90 23.40 -2.68
C GLY A 4 -21.63 21.89 -2.72
N LEU A 5 -22.05 21.17 -3.78
CA LEU A 5 -21.83 19.73 -3.89
C LEU A 5 -20.34 19.39 -3.81
N SER A 6 -19.98 18.50 -2.88
CA SER A 6 -18.62 17.98 -2.70
C SER A 6 -18.64 16.46 -2.66
N GLY A 7 -17.67 15.84 -3.31
CA GLY A 7 -17.52 14.39 -3.33
C GLY A 7 -16.82 13.87 -2.08
N VAL A 8 -17.33 12.78 -1.50
CA VAL A 8 -16.63 11.99 -0.49
C VAL A 8 -15.86 10.89 -1.22
N ASN A 9 -14.57 11.10 -1.47
CA ASN A 9 -13.75 10.14 -2.22
C ASN A 9 -12.39 9.86 -1.59
N SER A 10 -11.74 8.78 -2.01
CA SER A 10 -10.44 8.32 -1.52
C SER A 10 -9.25 9.04 -2.15
N ILE A 11 -9.49 9.96 -3.10
CA ILE A 11 -8.45 10.65 -3.86
C ILE A 11 -8.19 12.07 -3.36
N ASN A 12 -8.98 12.60 -2.44
CA ASN A 12 -8.75 13.93 -1.86
C ASN A 12 -7.39 13.96 -1.13
N TRP A 13 -6.54 14.95 -1.47
CA TRP A 13 -5.21 15.10 -0.88
C TRP A 13 -5.24 15.22 0.64
N ALA A 14 -6.25 15.88 1.22
CA ALA A 14 -6.37 16.05 2.66
C ALA A 14 -6.44 14.70 3.41
N ARG A 15 -7.03 13.66 2.79
CA ARG A 15 -7.06 12.32 3.37
C ARG A 15 -5.65 11.74 3.50
N ILE A 16 -4.84 11.83 2.45
CA ILE A 16 -3.44 11.36 2.46
C ILE A 16 -2.62 12.20 3.44
N MET A 17 -2.77 13.52 3.40
CA MET A 17 -2.01 14.44 4.24
C MET A 17 -2.20 14.14 5.73
N ALA A 18 -3.44 13.91 6.18
CA ALA A 18 -3.72 13.56 7.57
C ALA A 18 -3.09 12.22 7.98
N GLN A 19 -3.02 11.25 7.06
CA GLN A 19 -2.43 9.94 7.29
C GLN A 19 -0.90 9.97 7.49
N ILE A 20 -0.20 11.01 7.02
CA ILE A 20 1.26 11.16 7.21
C ILE A 20 1.62 11.16 8.70
N VAL A 21 0.76 11.73 9.54
CA VAL A 21 1.03 11.96 10.97
C VAL A 21 1.39 10.67 11.70
N TYR A 22 0.63 9.58 11.50
CA TYR A 22 0.87 8.36 12.28
C TYR A 22 2.15 7.60 11.87
N TYR A 23 2.68 7.82 10.67
CA TYR A 23 4.00 7.30 10.31
C TYR A 23 5.09 7.95 11.15
N PHE A 24 5.01 9.28 11.34
CA PHE A 24 5.94 10.01 12.21
C PHE A 24 5.76 9.61 13.67
N THR A 25 4.54 9.58 14.19
CA THR A 25 4.32 9.25 15.62
C THR A 25 4.78 7.82 15.94
N ALA A 26 4.45 6.83 15.09
CA ALA A 26 4.91 5.46 15.26
C ALA A 26 6.44 5.36 15.17
N ALA A 27 7.06 6.06 14.22
CA ALA A 27 8.51 6.04 14.10
C ALA A 27 9.22 6.67 15.31
N VAL A 28 8.73 7.81 15.82
CA VAL A 28 9.29 8.47 17.01
C VAL A 28 9.11 7.60 18.26
N ALA A 29 7.93 7.01 18.46
CA ALA A 29 7.70 6.07 19.56
C ALA A 29 8.64 4.86 19.52
N LEU A 30 9.07 4.51 18.30
CA LEU A 30 10.06 3.49 18.04
C LEU A 30 11.44 4.11 17.75
N GLY A 31 11.89 5.18 18.41
CA GLY A 31 13.29 5.61 18.35
C GLY A 31 13.79 6.19 17.02
N GLY A 32 12.87 6.61 16.13
CA GLY A 32 13.22 7.51 15.05
C GLY A 32 13.59 8.91 15.59
N PRO A 33 14.52 9.64 14.95
CA PRO A 33 15.15 9.34 13.67
C PRO A 33 16.43 8.48 13.74
N ASP A 34 16.87 8.07 14.94
CA ASP A 34 18.17 7.39 15.13
C ASP A 34 18.18 5.93 14.60
N ARG A 35 17.00 5.35 14.36
CA ARG A 35 16.88 4.05 13.70
C ARG A 35 15.83 4.05 12.58
N LYS A 36 16.04 3.17 11.61
CA LYS A 36 15.09 2.95 10.53
C LYS A 36 13.91 2.10 10.97
N ILE A 37 12.73 2.38 10.43
CA ILE A 37 11.48 1.64 10.67
C ILE A 37 10.93 1.14 9.33
N SER A 38 10.37 -0.08 9.30
CA SER A 38 9.59 -0.58 8.17
C SER A 38 8.11 -0.55 8.49
N PHE A 39 7.29 -0.33 7.47
CA PHE A 39 5.83 -0.33 7.62
C PHE A 39 5.21 -1.33 6.66
N THR A 40 4.27 -2.14 7.15
CA THR A 40 3.39 -2.97 6.34
C THR A 40 1.96 -2.45 6.42
N VAL A 41 1.33 -2.26 5.27
CA VAL A 41 0.02 -1.62 5.15
C VAL A 41 -0.93 -2.54 4.40
N PRO A 42 -2.05 -3.00 5.02
CA PRO A 42 -3.17 -3.58 4.29
C PRO A 42 -3.70 -2.55 3.28
N THR A 43 -3.50 -2.81 1.99
CA THR A 43 -3.65 -1.79 0.95
C THR A 43 -4.73 -2.16 -0.07
N GLY A 44 -5.78 -1.32 -0.13
CA GLY A 44 -6.69 -1.22 -1.26
C GLY A 44 -6.28 -0.07 -2.18
N ASN A 45 -6.86 1.11 -1.99
CA ASN A 45 -6.71 2.30 -2.85
C ASN A 45 -5.37 3.05 -2.77
N PHE A 46 -4.32 2.51 -2.14
CA PHE A 46 -2.97 3.08 -2.04
C PHE A 46 -2.77 4.36 -1.22
N GLY A 47 -3.84 5.04 -0.76
CA GLY A 47 -3.73 6.34 -0.09
C GLY A 47 -2.88 6.30 1.19
N ASP A 48 -3.13 5.29 2.04
CA ASP A 48 -2.42 5.10 3.30
C ASP A 48 -0.91 4.90 3.09
N ILE A 49 -0.53 3.88 2.31
CA ILE A 49 0.89 3.60 2.07
C ILE A 49 1.59 4.70 1.26
N PHE A 50 0.84 5.47 0.45
CA PHE A 50 1.36 6.67 -0.19
C PHE A 50 1.63 7.79 0.82
N ALA A 51 0.84 7.92 1.89
CA ALA A 51 1.17 8.83 3.00
C ALA A 51 2.48 8.42 3.69
N GLY A 52 2.73 7.11 3.86
CA GLY A 52 4.02 6.60 4.31
C GLY A 52 5.18 6.95 3.38
N TYR A 53 4.93 6.93 2.07
CA TYR A 53 5.89 7.41 1.07
C TYR A 53 6.15 8.91 1.18
N CYS A 54 5.11 9.72 1.37
CA CYS A 54 5.27 11.16 1.64
C CYS A 54 6.12 11.39 2.90
N ALA A 55 5.86 10.66 3.99
CA ALA A 55 6.66 10.75 5.22
C ALA A 55 8.15 10.43 4.96
N LYS A 56 8.43 9.37 4.18
CA LYS A 56 9.79 9.02 3.75
C LYS A 56 10.43 10.16 2.95
N ARG A 57 9.71 10.74 2.00
CA ARG A 57 10.18 11.86 1.17
C ARG A 57 10.42 13.14 1.97
N MET A 58 9.75 13.30 3.11
CA MET A 58 9.97 14.38 4.08
C MET A 58 11.22 14.16 4.96
N GLY A 59 11.87 13.01 4.87
CA GLY A 59 13.11 12.70 5.60
C GLY A 59 12.95 11.69 6.74
N LEU A 60 11.75 11.15 6.98
CA LEU A 60 11.58 10.10 7.97
C LEU A 60 12.36 8.84 7.56
N PRO A 61 13.21 8.25 8.43
CA PRO A 61 14.07 7.13 8.07
C PRO A 61 13.27 5.82 7.96
N ILE A 62 12.54 5.67 6.86
CA ILE A 62 11.81 4.45 6.54
C ILE A 62 12.72 3.52 5.74
N ASP A 63 12.94 2.29 6.21
CA ASP A 63 13.66 1.25 5.46
C ASP A 63 12.81 0.80 4.26
N ARG A 64 11.62 0.27 4.51
CA ARG A 64 10.72 -0.28 3.49
C ARG A 64 9.26 0.05 3.77
N LEU A 65 8.51 0.25 2.69
CA LEU A 65 7.05 0.28 2.68
C LEU A 65 6.55 -1.03 2.04
N VAL A 66 5.74 -1.80 2.75
CA VAL A 66 5.28 -3.12 2.31
C VAL A 66 3.78 -3.09 2.05
N ILE A 67 3.41 -3.29 0.80
CA ILE A 67 2.03 -3.38 0.33
C ILE A 67 1.52 -4.79 0.64
N ALA A 68 0.53 -4.92 1.51
CA ALA A 68 -0.14 -6.18 1.78
C ALA A 68 -1.52 -6.18 1.10
N THR A 69 -1.74 -7.09 0.15
CA THR A 69 -3.03 -7.24 -0.55
C THR A 69 -3.72 -8.55 -0.18
N ASN A 70 -5.04 -8.59 -0.31
CA ASN A 70 -5.79 -9.84 -0.32
C ASN A 70 -5.71 -10.52 -1.71
N GLU A 71 -6.70 -11.35 -2.06
CA GLU A 71 -6.81 -11.99 -3.37
C GLU A 71 -6.81 -11.02 -4.56
N ASN A 72 -7.25 -9.78 -4.36
CA ASN A 72 -7.27 -8.69 -5.33
C ASN A 72 -5.88 -8.02 -5.39
N ASP A 73 -4.96 -8.71 -6.05
CA ASP A 73 -3.52 -8.53 -5.91
C ASP A 73 -2.86 -7.67 -7.01
N ILE A 74 -3.59 -6.73 -7.60
CA ILE A 74 -3.09 -5.91 -8.73
C ILE A 74 -1.77 -5.21 -8.42
N LEU A 75 -1.62 -4.67 -7.20
CA LEU A 75 -0.40 -4.01 -6.76
C LEU A 75 0.75 -5.01 -6.58
N ALA A 76 0.47 -6.19 -6.01
CA ALA A 76 1.48 -7.21 -5.82
C ALA A 76 2.00 -7.75 -7.16
N ARG A 77 1.10 -7.97 -8.13
CA ARG A 77 1.45 -8.33 -9.50
C ARG A 77 2.25 -7.23 -10.19
N ALA A 78 1.79 -5.99 -10.15
CA ALA A 78 2.48 -4.85 -10.76
C ALA A 78 3.92 -4.71 -10.26
N LEU A 79 4.15 -4.80 -8.95
CA LEU A 79 5.51 -4.76 -8.39
C LEU A 79 6.35 -5.97 -8.80
N LYS A 80 5.75 -7.16 -8.99
CA LYS A 80 6.47 -8.38 -9.38
C LYS A 80 6.81 -8.41 -10.86
N THR A 81 5.90 -8.01 -11.74
CA THR A 81 6.03 -8.21 -13.19
C THR A 81 6.23 -6.92 -13.97
N GLY A 82 5.97 -5.74 -13.37
CA GLY A 82 5.90 -4.48 -14.09
C GLY A 82 4.57 -4.24 -14.81
N ARG A 83 3.64 -5.21 -14.77
CA ARG A 83 2.35 -5.12 -15.44
C ARG A 83 1.23 -4.75 -14.47
N TYR A 84 0.57 -3.63 -14.72
CA TYR A 84 -0.62 -3.20 -14.00
C TYR A 84 -1.87 -3.61 -14.78
N ASP A 85 -2.38 -4.81 -14.51
CA ASP A 85 -3.52 -5.40 -15.23
C ASP A 85 -4.73 -5.59 -14.33
N MET A 86 -5.88 -5.07 -14.75
CA MET A 86 -7.16 -5.30 -14.10
C MET A 86 -7.55 -6.77 -14.19
N LYS A 87 -8.21 -7.26 -13.15
CA LYS A 87 -8.86 -8.57 -13.11
C LYS A 87 -10.26 -8.40 -12.54
N ALA A 88 -11.09 -9.43 -12.67
CA ALA A 88 -12.35 -9.49 -11.95
C ALA A 88 -12.07 -9.42 -10.44
N VAL A 89 -12.87 -8.61 -9.73
CA VAL A 89 -12.81 -8.52 -8.27
C VAL A 89 -13.32 -9.83 -7.68
N LYS A 90 -12.62 -10.30 -6.66
CA LYS A 90 -13.06 -11.43 -5.84
C LYS A 90 -13.51 -10.90 -4.49
N ALA A 91 -14.67 -11.34 -4.04
CA ALA A 91 -15.14 -11.06 -2.69
C ALA A 91 -14.24 -11.79 -1.68
N THR A 92 -13.82 -11.08 -0.63
CA THR A 92 -13.00 -11.61 0.45
C THR A 92 -13.55 -11.21 1.81
N SER A 93 -12.98 -11.77 2.88
CA SER A 93 -13.21 -11.34 4.27
C SER A 93 -12.67 -9.93 4.59
N SER A 94 -11.99 -9.29 3.64
CA SER A 94 -11.40 -7.95 3.76
C SER A 94 -11.94 -7.00 2.68
N PRO A 95 -13.27 -6.73 2.68
CA PRO A 95 -13.97 -6.11 1.56
C PRO A 95 -13.49 -4.69 1.22
N SER A 96 -12.91 -3.97 2.19
CA SER A 96 -12.36 -2.62 1.96
C SER A 96 -11.12 -2.63 1.05
N MET A 97 -10.54 -3.82 0.81
CA MET A 97 -9.39 -4.06 -0.06
C MET A 97 -9.77 -4.77 -1.37
N ASP A 98 -11.06 -5.09 -1.58
CA ASP A 98 -11.56 -5.75 -2.78
C ASP A 98 -11.66 -4.77 -3.96
N ILE A 99 -10.49 -4.42 -4.50
CA ILE A 99 -10.35 -3.39 -5.53
C ILE A 99 -9.99 -3.96 -6.90
N GLN A 100 -10.53 -3.36 -7.95
CA GLN A 100 -10.10 -3.63 -9.32
C GLN A 100 -8.91 -2.76 -9.74
N ILE A 101 -8.96 -1.48 -9.32
CA ILE A 101 -7.92 -0.47 -9.53
C ILE A 101 -7.64 0.22 -8.20
N SER A 102 -6.40 0.67 -8.04
CA SER A 102 -5.93 1.34 -6.84
C SER A 102 -5.77 2.82 -7.13
N SER A 103 -6.75 3.64 -6.75
CA SER A 103 -6.90 5.02 -7.24
C SER A 103 -5.70 5.93 -6.94
N ASN A 104 -5.02 5.76 -5.81
CA ASN A 104 -3.85 6.58 -5.46
C ASN A 104 -2.53 6.03 -6.02
N PHE A 105 -2.53 4.89 -6.71
CA PHE A 105 -1.31 4.37 -7.34
C PHE A 105 -0.80 5.28 -8.47
N GLU A 106 -1.70 6.04 -9.11
CA GLU A 106 -1.37 7.07 -10.08
C GLU A 106 -0.38 8.11 -9.52
N ARG A 107 -0.53 8.50 -8.23
CA ARG A 107 0.38 9.44 -7.57
C ARG A 107 1.80 8.88 -7.45
N LEU A 108 1.92 7.59 -7.15
CA LEU A 108 3.22 6.93 -7.13
C LEU A 108 3.82 6.82 -8.53
N LEU A 109 3.02 6.51 -9.55
CA LEU A 109 3.49 6.48 -10.93
C LEU A 109 4.04 7.85 -11.35
N PHE A 110 3.37 8.93 -10.99
CA PHE A 110 3.86 10.29 -11.24
C PHE A 110 5.23 10.53 -10.61
N GLU A 111 5.42 10.19 -9.33
CA GLU A 111 6.73 10.31 -8.67
C GLU A 111 7.79 9.37 -9.29
N ALA A 112 7.40 8.16 -9.67
CA ALA A 112 8.32 7.16 -10.25
C ALA A 112 8.76 7.50 -11.68
N TYR A 113 7.93 8.23 -12.42
CA TYR A 113 8.26 8.79 -13.74
C TYR A 113 8.91 10.17 -13.66
N ASP A 114 9.48 10.55 -12.51
CA ASP A 114 10.12 11.84 -12.30
C ASP A 114 9.19 13.02 -12.65
N ARG A 115 7.92 12.86 -12.29
CA ARG A 115 6.84 13.85 -12.51
C ARG A 115 6.56 14.15 -13.98
N ASP A 116 6.90 13.22 -14.87
CA ASP A 116 6.48 13.26 -16.27
C ASP A 116 4.99 12.91 -16.42
N ALA A 117 4.16 13.95 -16.48
CA ALA A 117 2.72 13.81 -16.63
C ALA A 117 2.30 13.12 -17.94
N SER A 118 3.13 13.16 -18.99
CA SER A 118 2.79 12.54 -20.29
C SER A 118 2.77 11.01 -20.17
N LYS A 119 3.73 10.44 -19.44
CA LYS A 119 3.79 8.99 -19.19
C LYS A 119 2.63 8.50 -18.33
N VAL A 120 2.25 9.28 -17.32
CA VAL A 120 1.09 8.95 -16.47
C VAL A 120 -0.20 8.97 -17.29
N ARG A 121 -0.42 10.03 -18.09
CA ARG A 121 -1.58 10.10 -18.99
C ARG A 121 -1.66 8.92 -19.95
N ALA A 122 -0.53 8.56 -20.57
CA ALA A 122 -0.47 7.40 -21.48
C ALA A 122 -0.82 6.09 -20.77
N ALA A 123 -0.31 5.89 -19.54
CA ALA A 123 -0.63 4.71 -18.73
C ALA A 123 -2.12 4.65 -18.36
N MET A 124 -2.72 5.78 -17.96
CA MET A 124 -4.15 5.84 -17.61
C MET A 124 -5.06 5.66 -18.82
N GLU A 125 -4.67 6.18 -19.98
CA GLU A 125 -5.41 5.94 -21.23
C GLU A 125 -5.32 4.46 -21.64
N SER A 126 -4.14 3.84 -21.56
CA SER A 126 -3.98 2.41 -21.80
C SER A 126 -4.78 1.57 -20.81
N LEU A 127 -4.85 1.96 -19.52
CA LEU A 127 -5.71 1.27 -18.54
C LEU A 127 -7.18 1.28 -18.98
N LYS A 128 -7.67 2.44 -19.45
CA LYS A 128 -9.05 2.64 -19.91
C LYS A 128 -9.35 1.85 -21.20
N GLN A 129 -8.40 1.78 -22.13
CA GLN A 129 -8.59 1.14 -23.44
C GLN A 129 -8.34 -0.37 -23.41
N SER A 130 -7.30 -0.82 -22.72
CA SER A 130 -6.79 -2.20 -22.78
C SER A 130 -6.79 -2.93 -21.44
N ASN A 131 -7.46 -2.39 -20.42
CA ASN A 131 -7.55 -2.97 -19.07
C ASN A 131 -6.22 -3.16 -18.34
N GLY A 132 -5.15 -2.50 -18.80
CA GLY A 132 -3.85 -2.55 -18.16
C GLY A 132 -2.74 -1.95 -19.00
N PHE A 133 -1.57 -1.77 -18.36
CA PHE A 133 -0.39 -1.15 -18.96
C PHE A 133 0.90 -1.72 -18.35
N GLU A 134 2.03 -1.44 -19.01
CA GLU A 134 3.36 -1.76 -18.51
C GLU A 134 4.01 -0.54 -17.86
N ILE A 135 4.64 -0.77 -16.71
CA ILE A 135 5.44 0.23 -16.01
C ILE A 135 6.85 0.17 -16.58
N GLY A 136 7.32 1.27 -17.15
CA GLY A 136 8.66 1.35 -17.73
C GLY A 136 9.75 0.98 -16.72
N ALA A 137 10.81 0.31 -17.18
CA ALA A 137 11.82 -0.30 -16.33
C ALA A 137 12.44 0.66 -15.30
N GLN A 138 12.72 1.92 -15.69
CA GLN A 138 13.24 2.95 -14.78
C GLN A 138 12.27 3.25 -13.63
N ALA A 139 10.98 3.47 -13.94
CA ALA A 139 9.95 3.75 -12.95
C ALA A 139 9.71 2.53 -12.05
N LEU A 140 9.68 1.33 -12.62
CA LEU A 140 9.54 0.10 -11.85
C LEU A 140 10.72 -0.10 -10.87
N ASN A 141 11.94 0.18 -11.31
CA ASN A 141 13.12 0.14 -10.44
C ASN A 141 13.06 1.20 -9.33
N ALA A 142 12.59 2.41 -9.64
CA ALA A 142 12.37 3.47 -8.65
C ALA A 142 11.35 3.04 -7.59
N ILE A 143 10.21 2.46 -7.99
CA ILE A 143 9.20 1.90 -7.08
C ILE A 143 9.80 0.79 -6.22
N ARG A 144 10.53 -0.16 -6.83
CA ARG A 144 11.14 -1.30 -6.13
C ARG A 144 12.26 -0.92 -5.18
N ARG A 145 12.81 0.30 -5.26
CA ARG A 145 13.76 0.78 -4.26
C ARG A 145 13.10 0.92 -2.89
N ASP A 146 11.89 1.46 -2.85
CA ASP A 146 11.20 1.83 -1.61
C ASP A 146 10.11 0.85 -1.19
N PHE A 147 9.48 0.17 -2.16
CA PHE A 147 8.33 -0.68 -1.91
C PHE A 147 8.64 -2.18 -2.03
N ARG A 148 7.97 -2.97 -1.20
CA ARG A 148 7.80 -4.42 -1.37
C ARG A 148 6.32 -4.74 -1.38
N SER A 149 5.97 -5.95 -1.79
CA SER A 149 4.58 -6.42 -1.75
C SER A 149 4.46 -7.88 -1.33
N GLY A 150 3.26 -8.23 -0.88
CA GLY A 150 2.83 -9.60 -0.65
C GLY A 150 1.32 -9.73 -0.77
N ARG A 151 0.88 -10.96 -0.98
CA ARG A 151 -0.54 -11.34 -1.03
C ARG A 151 -0.82 -12.35 0.08
N ALA A 152 -1.97 -12.21 0.73
CA ALA A 152 -2.59 -13.24 1.57
C ALA A 152 -3.83 -13.84 0.87
N SER A 153 -4.02 -15.14 0.99
CA SER A 153 -5.29 -15.81 0.64
C SER A 153 -6.22 -15.87 1.85
N GLU A 154 -7.52 -16.11 1.64
CA GLU A 154 -8.51 -16.25 2.73
C GLU A 154 -8.10 -17.27 3.79
N LYS A 155 -7.54 -18.41 3.36
CA LYS A 155 -7.02 -19.43 4.27
C LYS A 155 -5.89 -18.87 5.16
N GLN A 156 -4.96 -18.13 4.56
CA GLN A 156 -3.84 -17.52 5.27
C GLN A 156 -4.29 -16.42 6.23
N VAL A 157 -5.32 -15.65 5.86
CA VAL A 157 -5.94 -14.64 6.73
C VAL A 157 -6.53 -15.30 7.98
N ALA A 158 -7.40 -16.30 7.81
CA ALA A 158 -8.03 -17.01 8.92
C ALA A 158 -6.99 -17.70 9.84
N GLU A 159 -5.96 -18.29 9.25
CA GLU A 159 -4.86 -18.90 10.00
C GLU A 159 -4.04 -17.87 10.78
N THR A 160 -3.78 -16.69 10.19
CA THR A 160 -3.04 -15.61 10.86
C THR A 160 -3.79 -15.05 12.05
N ILE A 161 -5.12 -14.86 11.93
CA ILE A 161 -5.97 -14.43 13.06
C ILE A 161 -5.88 -15.46 14.19
N ARG A 162 -6.10 -16.74 13.88
CA ARG A 162 -6.06 -17.83 14.87
C ARG A 162 -4.71 -17.91 15.58
N LYS A 163 -3.62 -17.89 14.80
CA LYS A 163 -2.26 -18.00 15.32
C LYS A 163 -1.91 -16.82 16.21
N THR A 164 -2.18 -15.59 15.77
CA THR A 164 -1.86 -14.38 16.55
C THR A 164 -2.61 -14.37 17.87
N HIS A 165 -3.90 -14.70 17.86
CA HIS A 165 -4.70 -14.77 19.08
C HIS A 165 -4.18 -15.86 20.04
N ALA A 166 -3.82 -17.04 19.53
CA ALA A 166 -3.29 -18.12 20.35
C ALA A 166 -1.93 -17.80 20.98
N GLU A 167 -1.03 -17.11 20.25
CA GLU A 167 0.33 -16.82 20.70
C GLU A 167 0.44 -15.57 21.58
N THR A 168 -0.44 -14.58 21.35
CA THR A 168 -0.30 -13.24 21.97
C THR A 168 -1.53 -12.78 22.74
N GLY A 169 -2.68 -13.45 22.60
CA GLY A 169 -3.97 -12.98 23.09
C GLY A 169 -4.57 -11.82 22.28
N TYR A 170 -3.87 -11.30 21.27
CA TYR A 170 -4.36 -10.20 20.44
C TYR A 170 -5.24 -10.72 19.29
N LEU A 171 -6.46 -10.18 19.17
CA LEU A 171 -7.40 -10.54 18.12
C LEU A 171 -7.31 -9.55 16.95
N LEU A 172 -6.91 -10.06 15.78
CA LEU A 172 -6.84 -9.28 14.54
C LEU A 172 -8.19 -9.31 13.81
N ASP A 173 -8.57 -8.19 13.20
CA ASP A 173 -9.54 -8.20 12.10
C ASP A 173 -8.89 -8.76 10.81
N PRO A 174 -9.67 -9.13 9.78
CA PRO A 174 -9.15 -9.66 8.52
C PRO A 174 -8.16 -8.74 7.79
N HIS A 175 -8.36 -7.42 7.79
CA HIS A 175 -7.48 -6.48 7.11
C HIS A 175 -6.11 -6.44 7.80
N SER A 176 -6.09 -6.28 9.13
CA SER A 176 -4.87 -6.30 9.92
C SER A 176 -4.12 -7.64 9.79
N ALA A 177 -4.85 -8.77 9.74
CA ALA A 177 -4.26 -10.08 9.54
C ALA A 177 -3.54 -10.24 8.20
N ILE A 178 -4.03 -9.61 7.12
CA ILE A 178 -3.30 -9.55 5.84
C ILE A 178 -1.96 -8.83 6.03
N GLY A 179 -1.98 -7.71 6.74
CA GLY A 179 -0.78 -6.95 7.09
C GLY A 179 0.23 -7.80 7.85
N VAL A 180 -0.20 -8.43 8.94
CA VAL A 180 0.67 -9.26 9.81
C VAL A 180 1.25 -10.44 9.03
N PHE A 181 0.43 -11.11 8.21
CA PHE A 181 0.88 -12.23 7.39
C PHE A 181 1.98 -11.84 6.40
N VAL A 182 1.81 -10.70 5.74
CA VAL A 182 2.80 -10.21 4.76
C VAL A 182 4.05 -9.67 5.47
N ALA A 183 3.87 -8.98 6.61
CA ALA A 183 4.94 -8.43 7.43
C ALA A 183 5.93 -9.52 7.88
N ALA A 184 5.42 -10.64 8.40
CA ALA A 184 6.24 -11.77 8.87
C ALA A 184 7.20 -12.34 7.80
N LYS A 185 6.92 -12.12 6.51
CA LYS A 185 7.77 -12.56 5.38
C LYS A 185 8.78 -11.52 4.93
N LYS A 186 8.75 -10.31 5.50
CA LYS A 186 9.50 -9.12 5.06
C LYS A 186 10.29 -8.46 6.21
N GLU A 187 10.19 -9.00 7.42
CA GLU A 187 10.96 -8.59 8.59
C GLU A 187 12.48 -8.66 8.37
N LYS A 188 13.19 -7.83 9.14
CA LYS A 188 14.65 -7.84 9.23
C LYS A 188 15.07 -7.80 10.71
N PRO A 189 16.13 -8.53 11.11
CA PRO A 189 16.55 -8.62 12.51
C PRO A 189 16.81 -7.29 13.25
N ASN A 190 17.14 -6.21 12.53
CA ASN A 190 17.54 -4.91 13.11
C ASN A 190 16.66 -3.74 12.64
N THR A 191 15.45 -4.01 12.16
CA THR A 191 14.54 -2.95 11.69
C THR A 191 13.13 -3.28 12.17
N PRO A 192 12.60 -2.53 13.16
CA PRO A 192 11.23 -2.73 13.63
C PRO A 192 10.25 -2.67 12.46
N MET A 193 9.31 -3.61 12.46
CA MET A 193 8.21 -3.65 11.51
C MET A 193 6.94 -3.19 12.21
N VAL A 194 6.37 -2.08 11.74
CA VAL A 194 5.04 -1.62 12.15
C VAL A 194 4.03 -2.13 11.14
N THR A 195 3.04 -2.90 11.60
CA THR A 195 1.90 -3.29 10.79
C THR A 195 0.72 -2.40 11.14
N LEU A 196 0.13 -1.73 10.15
CA LEU A 196 -1.05 -0.91 10.37
C LEU A 196 -2.26 -1.82 10.58
N SER A 197 -3.00 -1.55 11.66
CA SER A 197 -4.29 -2.17 11.95
C SER A 197 -5.39 -1.19 11.52
N THR A 198 -6.26 -1.61 10.60
CA THR A 198 -7.15 -0.72 9.82
C THR A 198 -8.60 -1.15 9.84
#